data_AF-A0A3D4CYS4-F1
#
_entry.id   AF-A0A3D4CYS4-F1
#
_cell.length_a   1.000
_cell.length_b   1.000
_cell.length_c   1.000
_cell.angle_alpha   90.00
_cell.angle_beta   90.00
_cell.angle_gamma   90.00
#
_symmetry.space_group_name_H-M   'P 1'
#
loop_
_entity.id
_entity.type
_entity.pdbx_description
1 polymer ?
#
loop_
_entity_poly.entity_id
_entity_poly.type
_entity_poly.pdbx_seq_one_letter_code
_entity_poly.pdbx_strand_id
1 'polypeptide(L)'
;MSTDPNFSSHDPARPALAADRREFLRLTSGGVSALALSSLINKGQAAELSGPRLHHQQKAKSVILCYMSGGFSHVDSFDPKPILKEMHGKPLPMAIERTQFDAVGNIMASPWEAKKWGQSGLEMTDMFPKIAECADDLAIVRSMTAKFSEHSQGNFFMHTGFPFLGYPSAGSWVTYGCGTENPNLPGYVVLRSNKA
;
A
#
# COMPACT_ATOMS: atom_id res chain seq x y z
N MET A 1 -47.47 54.67 -71.21
CA MET A 1 -48.56 54.02 -70.47
C MET A 1 -48.59 52.56 -70.91
N SER A 2 -47.92 51.68 -70.18
CA SER A 2 -48.16 50.23 -70.15
C SER A 2 -47.34 49.69 -68.99
N THR A 3 -48.02 49.13 -68.00
CA THR A 3 -47.47 48.55 -66.78
C THR A 3 -47.30 47.05 -67.00
N ASP A 4 -46.08 46.53 -66.93
CA ASP A 4 -45.85 45.09 -66.81
C ASP A 4 -45.62 44.71 -65.34
N PRO A 5 -46.51 43.93 -64.72
CA PRO A 5 -46.38 43.45 -63.36
C PRO A 5 -45.92 41.99 -63.40
N ASN A 6 -44.63 41.73 -63.16
CA ASN A 6 -44.19 40.37 -62.80
C ASN A 6 -42.80 40.41 -62.15
N PHE A 7 -42.78 40.79 -60.87
CA PHE A 7 -41.67 40.47 -59.97
C PHE A 7 -42.06 39.19 -59.21
N SER A 8 -41.64 38.03 -59.71
CA SER A 8 -41.71 36.77 -58.98
C SER A 8 -40.34 36.48 -58.38
N SER A 9 -40.19 36.78 -57.09
CA SER A 9 -39.04 36.36 -56.30
C SER A 9 -39.37 35.05 -55.59
N HIS A 10 -39.04 33.92 -56.22
CA HIS A 10 -38.90 32.65 -55.51
C HIS A 10 -37.70 31.90 -56.08
N ASP A 11 -36.56 32.07 -55.43
CA ASP A 11 -35.41 31.19 -55.52
C ASP A 11 -35.70 29.96 -54.63
N PRO A 12 -35.91 28.75 -55.19
CA PRO A 12 -36.19 27.57 -54.40
C PRO A 12 -34.88 26.87 -54.03
N ALA A 13 -34.75 26.61 -52.73
CA ALA A 13 -33.94 25.54 -52.17
C ALA A 13 -32.41 25.73 -52.16
N ARG A 14 -31.93 26.51 -51.19
CA ARG A 14 -30.97 25.89 -50.25
C ARG A 14 -31.77 24.95 -49.34
N PRO A 15 -31.55 23.63 -49.36
CA PRO A 15 -32.15 22.79 -48.34
C PRO A 15 -31.53 23.22 -47.01
N ALA A 16 -32.31 23.92 -46.19
CA ALA A 16 -32.04 23.95 -44.77
C ALA A 16 -32.04 22.49 -44.33
N LEU A 17 -30.94 22.03 -43.73
CA LEU A 17 -30.84 20.71 -43.10
C LEU A 17 -31.94 20.62 -42.04
N ALA A 18 -33.13 20.19 -42.43
CA ALA A 18 -34.21 19.82 -41.54
C ALA A 18 -33.85 18.43 -41.01
N ALA A 19 -32.81 18.37 -40.17
CA ALA A 19 -32.52 17.17 -39.40
C ALA A 19 -33.80 16.83 -38.63
N ASP A 20 -34.39 15.66 -38.90
CA ASP A 20 -35.49 15.16 -38.08
C ASP A 20 -35.05 15.18 -36.61
N ARG A 21 -35.98 15.41 -35.68
CA ARG A 21 -35.71 15.41 -34.23
C ARG A 21 -34.86 14.21 -33.83
N ARG A 22 -35.08 13.05 -34.45
CA ARG A 22 -34.29 11.83 -34.23
C ARG A 22 -32.84 11.97 -34.70
N GLU A 23 -32.60 12.58 -35.85
CA GLU A 23 -31.25 12.81 -36.39
C GLU A 23 -30.50 13.85 -35.57
N PHE A 24 -31.18 14.94 -35.19
CA PHE A 24 -30.65 15.94 -34.27
C PHE A 24 -30.23 15.30 -32.93
N LEU A 25 -31.10 14.47 -32.34
CA LEU A 25 -30.80 13.75 -31.09
C LEU A 25 -29.67 12.73 -31.24
N ARG A 26 -29.58 12.02 -32.37
CA ARG A 26 -28.47 11.08 -32.64
C ARG A 26 -27.14 11.80 -32.80
N LEU A 27 -27.12 12.91 -33.54
CA LEU A 27 -25.91 13.68 -33.78
C LEU A 27 -25.40 14.34 -32.49
N THR A 28 -26.30 14.94 -31.71
CA THR A 28 -25.95 15.57 -30.43
C THR A 28 -25.55 14.56 -29.37
N SER A 29 -26.28 13.45 -29.21
CA SER A 29 -25.90 12.38 -28.27
C SER A 29 -24.54 11.74 -28.62
N GLY A 30 -24.28 11.50 -29.91
CA GLY A 30 -22.98 11.00 -30.37
C GLY A 30 -21.84 11.99 -30.09
N GLY A 31 -22.04 13.29 -30.37
CA GLY A 31 -21.05 14.33 -30.11
C GLY A 31 -20.74 14.51 -28.62
N VAL A 32 -21.77 14.57 -27.76
CA VAL A 32 -21.59 14.65 -26.31
C VAL A 32 -20.88 13.40 -25.77
N SER A 33 -21.23 12.21 -26.26
CA SER A 33 -20.58 10.95 -25.85
C SER A 33 -19.11 10.91 -26.28
N ALA A 34 -18.80 11.37 -27.50
CA ALA A 34 -17.43 11.43 -28.00
C ALA A 34 -16.57 12.44 -27.21
N LEU A 35 -17.12 13.60 -26.84
CA LEU A 35 -16.44 14.56 -25.96
C LEU A 35 -16.21 14.00 -24.56
N ALA A 36 -17.20 13.29 -24.00
CA ALA A 36 -17.05 12.63 -22.70
C ALA A 36 -15.96 11.54 -22.75
N LEU A 37 -15.97 10.69 -23.78
CA LEU A 37 -14.96 9.65 -23.97
C LEU A 37 -13.57 10.24 -24.18
N SER A 38 -13.45 11.26 -25.02
CA SER A 38 -12.19 11.99 -25.24
C SER A 38 -11.69 12.63 -23.93
N SER A 39 -12.59 13.20 -23.12
CA SER A 39 -12.22 13.72 -21.80
C SER A 39 -11.72 12.63 -20.86
N LEU A 40 -12.33 11.44 -20.87
CA LEU A 40 -11.88 10.30 -20.05
C LEU A 40 -10.52 9.76 -20.50
N ILE A 41 -10.31 9.58 -21.80
CA ILE A 41 -9.02 9.13 -22.36
C ILE A 41 -7.92 10.15 -22.03
N ASN A 42 -8.19 11.45 -22.28
CA ASN A 42 -7.23 12.51 -21.99
C ASN A 42 -6.98 12.66 -20.48
N LYS A 43 -7.98 12.47 -19.61
CA LYS A 43 -7.77 12.45 -18.15
C LYS A 43 -6.92 11.26 -17.71
N GLY A 44 -7.09 10.08 -18.31
CA GLY A 44 -6.25 8.92 -18.03
C GLY A 44 -4.79 9.15 -18.43
N GLN A 45 -4.56 9.65 -19.63
CA GLN A 45 -3.20 9.98 -20.12
C GLN A 45 -2.58 11.15 -19.35
N ALA A 46 -3.37 12.18 -19.03
CA ALA A 46 -2.91 13.29 -18.22
C ALA A 46 -2.58 12.83 -16.80
N ALA A 47 -3.35 11.93 -16.18
CA ALA A 47 -3.05 11.37 -14.86
C ALA A 47 -1.72 10.57 -14.86
N GLU A 48 -1.42 9.83 -15.93
CA GLU A 48 -0.10 9.20 -16.11
C GLU A 48 1.04 10.23 -16.27
N LEU A 49 0.78 11.36 -16.93
CA LEU A 49 1.78 12.41 -17.20
C LEU A 49 1.96 13.41 -16.04
N SER A 50 0.95 13.59 -15.19
CA SER A 50 0.89 14.58 -14.10
C SER A 50 0.87 13.97 -12.70
N GLY A 51 0.80 12.64 -12.58
CA GLY A 51 1.14 11.95 -11.34
C GLY A 51 2.60 12.23 -10.95
N PRO A 52 2.95 12.13 -9.65
CA PRO A 52 4.33 12.27 -9.22
C PRO A 52 5.20 11.30 -10.02
N ARG A 53 6.11 11.82 -10.84
CA ARG A 53 7.06 10.98 -11.58
C ARG A 53 7.94 10.28 -10.55
N LEU A 54 7.85 8.96 -10.52
CA LEU A 54 8.70 8.16 -9.67
C LEU A 54 10.16 8.38 -10.09
N HIS A 55 11.04 8.58 -9.11
CA HIS A 55 12.48 8.68 -9.37
C HIS A 55 13.06 7.38 -9.95
N HIS A 56 12.41 6.24 -9.64
CA HIS A 56 12.75 4.92 -10.15
C HIS A 56 11.49 4.19 -10.60
N GLN A 57 11.61 3.29 -11.57
CA GLN A 57 10.51 2.41 -11.95
C GLN A 57 10.15 1.50 -10.77
N GLN A 58 8.87 1.50 -10.38
CA GLN A 58 8.39 0.63 -9.33
C GLN A 58 8.53 -0.85 -9.74
N LYS A 59 9.10 -1.66 -8.85
CA LYS A 59 9.18 -3.12 -9.02
C LYS A 59 7.98 -3.84 -8.40
N ALA A 60 7.50 -3.35 -7.26
CA ALA A 60 6.32 -3.86 -6.58
C ALA A 60 5.10 -3.01 -6.95
N LYS A 61 3.95 -3.66 -7.18
CA LYS A 61 2.68 -2.98 -7.46
C LYS A 61 1.93 -2.57 -6.19
N SER A 62 2.10 -3.35 -5.12
CA SER A 62 1.39 -3.14 -3.86
C SER A 62 2.24 -3.65 -2.69
N VAL A 63 2.10 -3.00 -1.54
CA VAL A 63 2.78 -3.38 -0.29
C VAL A 63 1.72 -3.54 0.79
N ILE A 64 1.70 -4.71 1.43
CA ILE A 64 0.81 -5.00 2.56
C ILE A 64 1.69 -5.06 3.81
N LEU A 65 1.49 -4.11 4.73
CA LEU A 65 2.17 -4.07 6.02
C LEU A 65 1.24 -4.60 7.11
N CYS A 66 1.54 -5.79 7.63
CA CYS A 66 0.84 -6.36 8.78
C CYS A 66 1.62 -6.01 10.07
N TYR A 67 1.15 -5.00 10.80
CA TYR A 67 1.71 -4.67 12.12
C TYR A 67 0.87 -5.27 13.24
N MET A 68 1.49 -6.14 14.03
CA MET A 68 0.86 -6.82 15.16
C MET A 68 1.35 -6.21 16.47
N SER A 69 0.58 -5.29 17.06
CA SER A 69 0.90 -4.71 18.37
C SER A 69 0.94 -5.80 19.45
N GLY A 70 2.02 -5.83 20.24
CA GLY A 70 2.30 -6.89 21.22
C GLY A 70 3.03 -8.10 20.61
N GLY A 71 2.72 -8.46 19.37
CA GLY A 71 3.47 -9.41 18.54
C GLY A 71 3.62 -10.81 19.15
N PHE A 72 4.34 -11.67 18.43
CA PHE A 72 4.90 -12.90 18.97
C PHE A 72 6.39 -12.69 19.27
N SER A 73 6.94 -13.54 20.12
CA SER A 73 8.37 -13.55 20.38
C SER A 73 9.16 -13.96 19.13
N HIS A 74 10.15 -13.15 18.76
CA HIS A 74 10.98 -13.39 17.57
C HIS A 74 11.88 -14.62 17.74
N VAL A 75 12.39 -14.86 18.95
CA VAL A 75 13.22 -16.05 19.26
C VAL A 75 12.42 -17.35 19.25
N ASP A 76 11.11 -17.24 19.41
CA ASP A 76 10.16 -18.35 19.39
C ASP A 76 9.59 -18.63 17.99
N SER A 77 9.84 -17.75 17.03
CA SER A 77 9.27 -17.82 15.68
C SER A 77 10.36 -17.85 14.61
N PHE A 78 10.87 -16.69 14.23
CA PHE A 78 11.67 -16.50 13.01
C PHE A 78 13.18 -16.40 13.25
N ASP A 79 13.61 -16.33 14.51
CA ASP A 79 15.03 -16.16 14.87
C ASP A 79 15.42 -17.03 16.08
N PRO A 80 15.35 -18.36 15.95
CA PRO A 80 15.70 -19.27 17.03
C PRO A 80 17.11 -19.02 17.55
N LYS A 81 17.27 -18.98 18.88
CA LYS A 81 18.55 -18.77 19.56
C LYS A 81 18.94 -20.03 20.33
N PRO A 82 19.85 -20.87 19.79
CA PRO A 82 20.25 -22.13 20.44
C PRO A 82 20.75 -21.94 21.88
N ILE A 83 21.44 -20.83 22.15
CA ILE A 83 21.95 -20.48 23.48
C ILE A 83 20.85 -20.40 24.56
N LEU A 84 19.60 -20.08 24.19
CA LEU A 84 18.48 -20.04 25.14
C LEU A 84 18.14 -21.44 25.68
N LYS A 85 18.37 -22.51 24.88
CA LYS A 85 18.21 -23.89 25.35
C LYS A 85 19.28 -24.25 26.39
N GLU A 86 20.53 -23.86 26.16
CA GLU A 86 21.65 -24.11 27.08
C GLU A 86 21.54 -23.34 28.41
N MET A 87 20.88 -22.17 28.35
CA MET A 87 20.72 -21.26 29.47
C MET A 87 19.36 -21.38 30.17
N HIS A 88 18.53 -22.33 29.77
CA HIS A 88 17.19 -22.48 30.34
C HIS A 88 17.22 -22.60 31.87
N GLY A 89 16.37 -21.84 32.54
CA GLY A 89 16.23 -21.84 34.00
C GLY A 89 17.35 -21.11 34.74
N LYS A 90 18.38 -20.59 34.06
CA LYS A 90 19.46 -19.81 34.66
C LYS A 90 19.07 -18.32 34.73
N PRO A 91 19.61 -17.55 35.69
CA PRO A 91 19.45 -16.11 35.70
C PRO A 91 20.13 -15.48 34.48
N LEU A 92 19.69 -14.29 34.08
CA LEU A 92 20.32 -13.52 33.01
C LEU A 92 21.77 -13.16 33.38
N PRO A 93 22.76 -13.42 32.50
CA PRO A 93 24.18 -13.23 32.80
C PRO A 93 24.63 -11.76 32.61
N MET A 94 23.69 -10.81 32.71
CA MET A 94 23.92 -9.40 32.46
C MET A 94 23.14 -8.55 33.44
N ALA A 95 23.71 -7.39 33.80
CA ALA A 95 22.99 -6.40 34.58
C ALA A 95 21.84 -5.84 33.74
N ILE A 96 20.62 -5.95 34.24
CA ILE A 96 19.42 -5.47 33.57
C ILE A 96 19.07 -4.13 34.22
N GLU A 97 19.02 -3.09 33.42
CA GLU A 97 18.42 -1.83 33.86
C GLU A 97 16.96 -2.09 34.22
N ARG A 98 16.49 -1.47 35.31
CA ARG A 98 15.11 -1.65 35.78
C ARG A 98 14.12 -1.35 34.66
N THR A 99 13.50 -2.40 34.13
CA THR A 99 12.36 -2.27 33.23
C THR A 99 11.11 -1.95 34.06
N GLN A 100 10.12 -1.30 33.46
CA GLN A 100 8.87 -0.92 34.13
C GLN A 100 8.14 -2.08 34.84
N PHE A 101 8.44 -3.33 34.46
CA PHE A 101 7.97 -4.55 35.09
C PHE A 101 9.16 -5.22 35.80
N ASP A 102 9.35 -4.93 37.10
CA ASP A 102 10.48 -5.36 37.96
C ASP A 102 10.55 -6.90 38.25
N ALA A 103 9.94 -7.74 37.40
CA ALA A 103 9.94 -9.19 37.54
C ALA A 103 10.83 -9.84 36.47
N VAL A 104 12.15 -9.63 36.58
CA VAL A 104 13.11 -10.33 35.73
C VAL A 104 13.22 -11.78 36.21
N GLY A 105 12.50 -12.68 35.54
CA GLY A 105 12.60 -14.13 35.76
C GLY A 105 13.88 -14.75 35.21
N ASN A 106 13.98 -16.08 35.34
CA ASN A 106 15.05 -16.85 34.70
C ASN A 106 14.84 -16.96 33.19
N ILE A 107 15.92 -17.25 32.46
CA ILE A 107 15.88 -17.44 31.01
C ILE A 107 14.95 -18.61 30.66
N MET A 108 13.97 -18.35 29.80
CA MET A 108 13.09 -19.36 29.23
C MET A 108 13.63 -19.79 27.86
N ALA A 109 13.81 -21.09 27.66
CA ALA A 109 14.09 -21.63 26.33
C ALA A 109 12.81 -21.59 25.50
N SER A 110 12.98 -21.42 24.19
CA SER A 110 11.86 -21.56 23.27
C SER A 110 11.24 -22.96 23.40
N PRO A 111 9.92 -23.08 23.60
CA PRO A 111 9.24 -24.38 23.61
C PRO A 111 9.05 -24.96 22.20
N TRP A 112 9.41 -24.21 21.16
CA TRP A 112 9.30 -24.65 19.77
C TRP A 112 10.64 -25.15 19.22
N GLU A 113 10.58 -26.09 18.27
CA GLU A 113 11.78 -26.71 17.71
C GLU A 113 12.26 -25.97 16.47
N ALA A 114 13.53 -25.55 16.49
CA ALA A 114 14.19 -24.91 15.36
C ALA A 114 14.52 -25.92 14.27
N LYS A 115 14.13 -25.62 13.03
CA LYS A 115 14.39 -26.45 11.86
C LYS A 115 14.77 -25.57 10.67
N LYS A 116 15.50 -26.13 9.72
CA LYS A 116 15.75 -25.49 8.42
C LYS A 116 14.62 -25.85 7.48
N TRP A 117 14.08 -24.86 6.78
CA TRP A 117 12.93 -24.98 5.90
C TRP A 117 13.27 -24.57 4.48
N GLY A 118 12.52 -25.14 3.52
CA GLY A 118 12.70 -24.87 2.09
C GLY A 118 14.07 -25.30 1.55
N GLN A 119 14.34 -24.89 0.32
CA GLN A 119 15.63 -25.07 -0.35
C GLN A 119 16.66 -24.02 0.12
N SER A 120 16.20 -22.85 0.54
CA SER A 120 16.99 -21.77 1.13
C SER A 120 17.64 -22.20 2.45
N GLY A 121 17.09 -23.21 3.12
CA GLY A 121 17.54 -23.67 4.43
C GLY A 121 17.29 -22.64 5.53
N LEU A 122 16.28 -21.76 5.34
CA LEU A 122 15.90 -20.72 6.28
C LEU A 122 15.55 -21.35 7.63
N GLU A 123 16.27 -20.96 8.67
CA GLU A 123 16.09 -21.52 10.00
C GLU A 123 14.97 -20.80 10.75
N MET A 124 13.92 -21.51 11.12
CA MET A 124 12.82 -20.97 11.95
C MET A 124 12.20 -22.09 12.79
N THR A 125 11.43 -21.72 13.81
CA THR A 125 10.75 -22.71 14.64
C THR A 125 9.54 -23.31 13.93
N ASP A 126 9.00 -24.40 14.49
CA ASP A 126 7.74 -24.99 14.03
C ASP A 126 6.48 -24.32 14.62
N MET A 127 6.60 -23.11 15.18
CA MET A 127 5.45 -22.32 15.67
C MET A 127 4.43 -22.02 14.56
N PHE A 128 4.90 -21.76 13.33
CA PHE A 128 4.04 -21.42 12.18
C PHE A 128 4.32 -22.35 10.99
N PRO A 129 3.89 -23.62 11.02
CA PRO A 129 4.26 -24.60 10.00
C PRO A 129 3.80 -24.20 8.60
N LYS A 130 2.64 -23.54 8.49
CA LYS A 130 2.11 -23.05 7.22
C LYS A 130 2.85 -21.85 6.64
N ILE A 131 3.48 -21.05 7.49
CA ILE A 131 4.38 -19.98 7.02
C ILE A 131 5.73 -20.58 6.62
N ALA A 132 6.19 -21.58 7.38
CA ALA A 132 7.46 -22.26 7.11
C ALA A 132 7.44 -23.05 5.78
N GLU A 133 6.28 -23.55 5.34
CA GLU A 133 6.09 -24.11 3.98
C GLU A 133 6.44 -23.10 2.86
N CYS A 134 6.38 -21.79 3.14
CA CYS A 134 6.73 -20.71 2.21
C CYS A 134 8.16 -20.18 2.40
N ALA A 135 9.04 -20.89 3.12
CA ALA A 135 10.37 -20.38 3.51
C ALA A 135 11.21 -19.77 2.37
N ASP A 136 11.11 -20.32 1.17
CA ASP A 136 11.88 -19.87 0.00
C ASP A 136 11.38 -18.53 -0.58
N ASP A 137 10.17 -18.10 -0.22
CA ASP A 137 9.58 -16.82 -0.59
C ASP A 137 9.72 -15.76 0.51
N LEU A 138 10.35 -16.11 1.64
CA LEU A 138 10.49 -15.24 2.80
C LEU A 138 11.87 -14.60 2.87
N ALA A 139 11.90 -13.32 3.21
CA ALA A 139 13.10 -12.61 3.64
C ALA A 139 12.96 -12.20 5.10
N ILE A 140 13.80 -12.76 5.97
CA ILE A 140 13.78 -12.44 7.41
C ILE A 140 14.90 -11.46 7.74
N VAL A 141 14.54 -10.32 8.34
CA VAL A 141 15.50 -9.30 8.79
C VAL A 141 15.72 -9.43 10.30
N ARG A 142 16.83 -10.04 10.70
CA ARG A 142 17.21 -10.25 12.12
C ARG A 142 18.09 -9.14 12.70
N SER A 143 18.53 -8.20 11.86
CA SER A 143 19.45 -7.13 12.23
C SER A 143 18.77 -5.91 12.85
N MET A 144 17.45 -5.93 13.03
CA MET A 144 16.70 -4.80 13.60
C MET A 144 16.90 -4.72 15.11
N THR A 145 17.36 -3.57 15.59
CA THR A 145 17.54 -3.29 17.02
C THR A 145 17.00 -1.92 17.36
N ALA A 146 16.52 -1.74 18.59
CA ALA A 146 16.11 -0.44 19.14
C ALA A 146 16.95 -0.11 20.38
N LYS A 147 17.13 1.19 20.66
CA LYS A 147 17.89 1.69 21.82
C LYS A 147 17.00 2.03 23.03
N PHE A 148 15.75 1.61 23.00
CA PHE A 148 14.74 1.89 24.01
C PHE A 148 13.86 0.66 24.17
N SER A 149 13.29 0.49 25.36
CA SER A 149 12.45 -0.65 25.72
C SER A 149 10.96 -0.35 25.72
N GLU A 150 10.57 0.91 25.48
CA GLU A 150 9.20 1.34 25.67
C GLU A 150 8.30 1.03 24.47
N HIS A 151 7.13 0.45 24.75
CA HIS A 151 6.16 0.01 23.73
C HIS A 151 5.71 1.16 22.81
N SER A 152 5.39 2.31 23.40
CA SER A 152 4.92 3.48 22.66
C SER A 152 5.97 3.98 21.66
N GLN A 153 7.24 4.01 22.08
CA GLN A 153 8.36 4.42 21.23
C GLN A 153 8.64 3.37 20.14
N GLY A 154 8.54 2.08 20.46
CA GLY A 154 8.65 0.98 19.50
C GLY A 154 7.64 1.07 18.37
N ASN A 155 6.39 1.41 18.68
CA ASN A 155 5.34 1.61 17.69
C ASN A 155 5.73 2.70 16.66
N PHE A 156 6.21 3.85 17.14
CA PHE A 156 6.68 4.92 16.25
C PHE A 156 7.87 4.46 15.43
N PHE A 157 8.88 3.87 16.08
CA PHE A 157 10.11 3.47 15.42
C PHE A 157 9.88 2.44 14.30
N MET A 158 9.01 1.46 14.49
CA MET A 158 8.66 0.50 13.44
C MET A 158 7.99 1.15 12.23
N HIS A 159 7.21 2.22 12.43
CA HIS A 159 6.50 2.89 11.35
C HIS A 159 7.30 4.01 10.71
N THR A 160 8.16 4.71 11.45
CA THR A 160 8.79 5.96 10.99
C THR A 160 10.31 5.90 11.01
N GLY A 161 10.92 4.91 11.66
CA GLY A 161 12.35 4.87 11.94
C GLY A 161 12.80 5.78 13.08
N PHE A 162 11.87 6.50 13.73
CA PHE A 162 12.16 7.40 14.86
C PHE A 162 11.24 7.11 16.05
N PRO A 163 11.71 7.20 17.31
CA PRO A 163 10.91 6.91 18.49
C PRO A 163 9.94 8.06 18.87
N PHE A 164 9.84 9.11 18.05
CA PHE A 164 9.05 10.32 18.31
C PHE A 164 8.05 10.59 17.18
N LEU A 165 7.05 11.42 17.49
CA LEU A 165 6.05 11.90 16.54
C LEU A 165 6.66 12.87 15.50
N GLY A 166 5.98 13.02 14.38
CA GLY A 166 6.30 14.04 13.36
C GLY A 166 7.08 13.56 12.15
N TYR A 167 7.35 12.25 12.04
CA TYR A 167 8.09 11.67 10.92
C TYR A 167 7.17 10.92 9.95
N PRO A 168 7.49 10.90 8.64
CA PRO A 168 6.74 10.13 7.65
C PRO A 168 6.67 8.65 8.01
N SER A 169 5.48 8.07 7.92
CA SER A 169 5.27 6.64 8.16
C SER A 169 5.74 5.79 6.97
N ALA A 170 5.87 4.48 7.18
CA ALA A 170 6.16 3.51 6.12
C ALA A 170 5.18 3.63 4.95
N GLY A 171 3.90 3.90 5.22
CA GLY A 171 2.89 4.15 4.18
C GLY A 171 3.17 5.39 3.33
N SER A 172 3.71 6.45 3.95
CA SER A 172 4.12 7.68 3.25
C SER A 172 5.31 7.40 2.32
N TRP A 173 6.28 6.62 2.78
CA TRP A 173 7.43 6.18 1.96
C TRP A 173 7.02 5.26 0.82
N VAL A 174 6.10 4.32 1.07
CA VAL A 174 5.54 3.44 0.03
C VAL A 174 4.81 4.26 -1.03
N THR A 175 3.97 5.22 -0.62
CA THR A 175 3.26 6.11 -1.56
C THR A 175 4.25 6.96 -2.37
N TYR A 176 5.31 7.45 -1.74
CA TYR A 176 6.35 8.20 -2.44
C TYR A 176 7.12 7.34 -3.45
N GLY A 177 7.43 6.09 -3.12
CA GLY A 177 8.21 5.18 -3.96
C GLY A 177 7.41 4.46 -5.06
N CYS A 178 6.12 4.20 -4.84
CA CYS A 178 5.26 3.47 -5.77
C CYS A 178 4.25 4.38 -6.49
N GLY A 179 4.00 5.58 -5.97
CA GLY A 179 3.04 6.52 -6.52
C GLY A 179 1.60 6.18 -6.15
N THR A 180 0.66 6.70 -6.93
CA THR A 180 -0.77 6.36 -6.82
C THR A 180 -1.31 5.94 -8.18
N GLU A 181 -2.08 4.86 -8.21
CA GLU A 181 -2.83 4.44 -9.40
C GLU A 181 -4.12 5.25 -9.59
N ASN A 182 -4.57 5.96 -8.54
CA ASN A 182 -5.80 6.73 -8.56
C ASN A 182 -5.57 8.13 -7.95
N PRO A 183 -5.63 9.21 -8.76
CA PRO A 183 -5.44 10.57 -8.25
C PRO A 183 -6.57 11.03 -7.32
N ASN A 184 -7.71 10.33 -7.32
CA ASN A 184 -8.88 10.67 -6.50
C ASN A 184 -8.93 9.88 -5.18
N LEU A 185 -8.03 8.93 -4.95
CA LEU A 185 -7.95 8.17 -3.70
C LEU A 185 -6.61 8.43 -2.98
N PRO A 186 -6.59 8.40 -1.64
CA PRO A 186 -5.33 8.49 -0.91
C PRO A 186 -4.46 7.26 -1.22
N GLY A 187 -3.17 7.50 -1.52
CA GLY A 187 -2.20 6.43 -1.83
C GLY A 187 -1.87 5.51 -0.64
N TYR A 188 -2.31 5.87 0.57
CA TYR A 188 -2.16 5.08 1.78
C TYR A 188 -3.43 5.14 2.62
N VAL A 189 -3.91 3.97 3.05
CA VAL A 189 -5.09 3.81 3.90
C VAL A 189 -4.70 2.97 5.11
N VAL A 190 -5.00 3.46 6.31
CA VAL A 190 -4.84 2.70 7.55
C VAL A 190 -6.17 2.11 7.95
N LEU A 191 -6.27 0.79 7.91
CA LEU A 191 -7.42 0.06 8.44
C LEU A 191 -7.14 -0.30 9.91
N ARG A 192 -7.95 0.24 10.83
CA ARG A 192 -7.87 -0.12 12.24
C ARG A 192 -8.70 -1.36 12.52
N SER A 193 -8.12 -2.31 13.24
CA SER A 193 -8.79 -3.53 13.69
C SER A 193 -9.47 -3.32 15.07
N ASN A 194 -10.38 -2.33 15.21
CA ASN A 194 -11.45 -2.40 16.23
C ASN A 194 -12.52 -1.29 16.10
N LYS A 195 -13.73 -1.57 16.58
CA LYS A 195 -14.71 -0.56 17.00
C LYS A 195 -14.17 0.15 18.25
N ALA A 196 -14.41 1.46 18.31
CA ALA A 196 -14.06 2.33 19.44
C ALA A 196 -14.56 1.78 20.79
#